data_AF-A0A1R2ALL7-F1
#
_entry.id   AF-A0A1R2ALL7-F1
#
_cell.length_a   1.000
_cell.length_b   1.000
_cell.length_c   1.000
_cell.angle_alpha   90.00
_cell.angle_beta   90.00
_cell.angle_gamma   90.00
#
_symmetry.space_group_name_H-M   'P 1'
#
loop_
_entity.id
_entity.type
_entity.pdbx_description
1 polymer ?
#
loop_
_entity_poly.entity_id
_entity_poly.type
_entity_poly.pdbx_seq_one_letter_code
_entity_poly.pdbx_strand_id
1 'polypeptide(L)'
;MSVKCESICMLCESNQDFKVNYTFTHGVCESHKTVFENSQKECTHCSISVKILHFTGKTSCALCKSVVFNLKAACGHYCCINCISETRICKSCFNQCENCSSKNSLKELNCVHKVCKVCMNNLDKCPLCVKNCNKCEEKPYSERFSCGHQFCRQCLREKNTCLMCPEMCESCHKSILWEELSCSHKVCDDCRKNNPRCPICHPIKVIEGIHINCTKCIIN
;
A
#
# COMPACT_ATOMS: atom_id res chain seq x y z
N MET A 1 41.48 -8.95 -9.32
CA MET A 1 40.57 -9.17 -10.46
C MET A 1 41.13 -8.45 -11.68
N SER A 2 41.06 -9.05 -12.87
CA SER A 2 41.56 -8.43 -14.10
C SER A 2 40.63 -7.30 -14.56
N VAL A 3 41.18 -6.12 -14.84
CA VAL A 3 40.45 -4.93 -15.35
C VAL A 3 39.70 -5.25 -16.66
N LYS A 4 40.22 -6.21 -17.45
CA LYS A 4 39.58 -6.64 -18.70
C LYS A 4 38.21 -7.29 -18.47
N CYS A 5 38.03 -8.01 -17.37
CA CYS A 5 36.79 -8.76 -17.12
C CYS A 5 35.56 -7.86 -17.06
N GLU A 6 35.70 -6.57 -16.72
CA GLU A 6 34.58 -5.64 -16.57
C GLU A 6 34.07 -5.04 -17.89
N SER A 7 34.91 -5.06 -18.93
CA SER A 7 34.67 -4.34 -20.20
C SER A 7 34.75 -5.21 -21.45
N ILE A 8 35.55 -6.28 -21.40
CA ILE A 8 35.84 -7.17 -22.55
C ILE A 8 35.13 -8.50 -22.39
N CYS A 9 34.58 -9.03 -23.48
CA CYS A 9 33.89 -10.31 -23.55
C CYS A 9 34.73 -11.40 -22.90
N MET A 10 34.10 -12.23 -22.08
CA MET A 10 34.83 -13.29 -21.38
C MET A 10 35.38 -14.41 -22.29
N LEU A 11 35.08 -14.38 -23.61
CA LEU A 11 35.45 -15.40 -24.59
C LEU A 11 36.26 -14.86 -25.79
N CYS A 12 36.40 -13.54 -25.92
CA CYS A 12 37.16 -12.90 -27.00
C CYS A 12 37.60 -11.49 -26.59
N GLU A 13 38.23 -10.74 -27.49
CA GLU A 13 38.70 -9.36 -27.22
C GLU A 13 37.66 -8.27 -27.57
N SER A 14 36.43 -8.63 -27.95
CA SER A 14 35.35 -7.66 -28.21
C SER A 14 34.80 -7.05 -26.92
N ASN A 15 34.24 -5.84 -26.98
CA ASN A 15 33.54 -5.25 -25.83
C ASN A 15 32.31 -6.08 -25.42
N GLN A 16 31.99 -6.07 -24.13
CA GLN A 16 30.77 -6.73 -23.62
C GLN A 16 29.53 -5.94 -24.01
N ASP A 17 28.49 -6.63 -24.47
CA ASP A 17 27.15 -6.08 -24.72
C ASP A 17 26.13 -6.56 -23.71
N PHE A 18 26.40 -7.70 -23.07
CA PHE A 18 25.55 -8.32 -22.06
C PHE A 18 26.36 -8.75 -20.84
N LYS A 19 25.84 -8.53 -19.63
CA LYS A 19 26.34 -9.17 -18.40
C LYS A 19 25.62 -10.50 -18.19
N VAL A 20 26.34 -11.50 -17.68
CA VAL A 20 25.85 -12.89 -17.63
C VAL A 20 25.37 -13.37 -16.25
N ASN A 21 25.57 -12.56 -15.20
CA ASN A 21 25.16 -12.86 -13.83
C ASN A 21 24.99 -11.58 -12.98
N TYR A 22 24.62 -11.74 -11.71
CA TYR A 22 24.35 -10.63 -10.79
C TYR A 22 25.59 -9.94 -10.21
N THR A 23 26.81 -10.46 -10.44
CA THR A 23 28.02 -9.74 -10.01
C THR A 23 28.36 -8.61 -10.97
N PHE A 24 27.80 -8.64 -12.19
CA PHE A 24 28.08 -7.69 -13.28
C PHE A 24 29.57 -7.55 -13.61
N THR A 25 30.41 -8.48 -13.18
CA THR A 25 31.83 -8.49 -13.53
C THR A 25 31.97 -8.95 -14.97
N HIS A 26 31.57 -10.19 -15.26
CA HIS A 26 31.75 -10.80 -16.57
C HIS A 26 30.57 -10.56 -17.51
N GLY A 27 30.85 -10.59 -18.81
CA GLY A 27 29.87 -10.42 -19.87
C GLY A 27 30.32 -10.99 -21.20
N VAL A 28 29.42 -10.95 -22.18
CA VAL A 28 29.65 -11.41 -23.55
C VAL A 28 29.27 -10.33 -24.55
N CYS A 29 29.87 -10.35 -25.74
CA CYS A 29 29.44 -9.56 -26.90
C CYS A 29 28.21 -10.20 -27.57
N GLU A 30 27.57 -9.47 -28.49
CA GLU A 30 26.38 -9.96 -29.21
C GLU A 30 26.61 -11.31 -29.90
N SER A 31 27.76 -11.49 -30.56
CA SER A 31 28.09 -12.74 -31.28
C SER A 31 28.17 -13.98 -30.37
N HIS A 32 28.37 -13.78 -29.07
CA HIS A 32 28.50 -14.86 -28.08
C HIS A 32 27.26 -14.99 -27.18
N LYS A 33 26.19 -14.22 -27.40
CA LYS A 33 24.97 -14.26 -26.59
C LYS A 33 24.19 -15.58 -26.73
N THR A 34 24.13 -16.14 -27.93
CA THR A 34 23.24 -17.27 -28.28
C THR A 34 23.74 -18.65 -27.83
N VAL A 35 24.98 -18.74 -27.35
CA VAL A 35 25.65 -20.04 -27.22
C VAL A 35 25.36 -20.74 -25.88
N PHE A 36 24.62 -20.12 -24.94
CA PHE A 36 24.89 -20.39 -23.52
C PHE A 36 23.76 -20.43 -22.50
N GLU A 37 22.48 -20.62 -22.86
CA GLU A 37 21.44 -20.75 -21.82
C GLU A 37 21.80 -21.88 -20.81
N ASN A 38 21.92 -21.51 -19.53
CA ASN A 38 22.26 -22.38 -18.39
C ASN A 38 23.65 -23.07 -18.41
N SER A 39 24.60 -22.57 -19.20
CA SER A 39 25.95 -23.13 -19.23
C SER A 39 26.92 -22.44 -18.25
N GLN A 40 28.00 -23.16 -17.92
CA GLN A 40 29.16 -22.62 -17.20
C GLN A 40 30.33 -22.50 -18.18
N LYS A 41 31.02 -21.36 -18.17
CA LYS A 41 32.12 -21.07 -19.10
C LYS A 41 33.29 -20.45 -18.36
N GLU A 42 34.49 -20.85 -18.74
CA GLU A 42 35.71 -20.24 -18.21
C GLU A 42 35.98 -18.91 -18.91
N CYS A 43 36.30 -17.88 -18.14
CA CYS A 43 36.69 -16.59 -18.70
C CYS A 43 38.15 -16.64 -19.17
N THR A 44 38.40 -16.30 -20.43
CA THR A 44 39.75 -16.28 -21.04
C THR A 44 40.69 -15.25 -20.39
N HIS A 45 40.17 -14.29 -19.62
CA HIS A 45 40.93 -13.19 -19.03
C HIS A 45 41.33 -13.41 -17.57
N CYS A 46 40.69 -14.36 -16.87
CA CYS A 46 40.94 -14.61 -15.45
C CYS A 46 40.87 -16.09 -15.04
N SER A 47 40.57 -16.99 -15.98
CA SER A 47 40.42 -18.44 -15.77
C SER A 47 39.38 -18.84 -14.71
N ILE A 48 38.51 -17.91 -14.31
CA ILE A 48 37.40 -18.21 -13.40
C ILE A 48 36.27 -18.84 -14.21
N SER A 49 35.73 -19.92 -13.66
CA SER A 49 34.51 -20.54 -14.19
C SER A 49 33.27 -19.72 -13.81
N VAL A 50 32.58 -19.18 -14.81
CA VAL A 50 31.44 -18.27 -14.66
C VAL A 50 30.16 -19.00 -15.06
N LYS A 51 29.21 -19.08 -14.13
CA LYS A 51 27.86 -19.57 -14.41
C LYS A 51 27.04 -18.47 -15.10
N ILE A 52 26.46 -18.80 -16.25
CA ILE A 52 25.60 -17.90 -17.02
C ILE A 52 24.17 -18.09 -16.54
N LEU A 53 23.63 -17.07 -15.86
CA LEU A 53 22.31 -17.11 -15.24
C LEU A 53 21.25 -16.38 -16.07
N HIS A 54 21.63 -15.25 -16.68
CA HIS A 54 20.75 -14.42 -17.50
C HIS A 54 21.59 -13.45 -18.33
N PHE A 55 21.02 -12.87 -19.40
CA PHE A 55 21.69 -11.83 -20.19
C PHE A 55 21.10 -10.46 -19.88
N THR A 56 21.92 -9.59 -19.31
CA THR A 56 21.55 -8.20 -19.05
C THR A 56 22.22 -7.29 -20.08
N GLY A 57 21.43 -6.76 -21.02
CA GLY A 57 21.91 -5.83 -22.04
C GLY A 57 22.22 -4.42 -21.52
N LYS A 58 22.89 -3.65 -22.37
CA LYS A 58 23.10 -2.20 -22.18
C LYS A 58 21.80 -1.43 -22.38
N THR A 59 21.59 -0.41 -21.56
CA THR A 59 20.53 0.59 -21.67
C THR A 59 21.09 1.97 -21.31
N SER A 60 20.35 3.03 -21.63
CA SER A 60 20.74 4.38 -21.23
C SER A 60 20.20 4.70 -19.84
N CYS A 61 21.05 5.23 -18.96
CA CYS A 61 20.60 5.75 -17.67
C CYS A 61 19.58 6.88 -17.91
N ALA A 62 18.41 6.78 -17.28
CA ALA A 62 17.34 7.78 -17.40
C ALA A 62 17.80 9.19 -16.99
N LEU A 63 18.80 9.28 -16.12
CA LEU A 63 19.30 10.49 -15.48
C LEU A 63 20.48 11.13 -16.21
N CYS A 64 21.65 10.50 -16.17
CA CYS A 64 22.88 11.04 -16.75
C CYS A 64 23.13 10.62 -18.20
N LYS A 65 22.23 9.81 -18.79
CA LYS A 65 22.34 9.27 -20.16
C LYS A 65 23.56 8.37 -20.41
N SER A 66 24.34 8.02 -19.38
CA SER A 66 25.43 7.05 -19.51
C SER A 66 24.89 5.67 -19.87
N VAL A 67 25.60 4.93 -20.72
CA VAL A 67 25.28 3.54 -21.05
C VAL A 67 25.61 2.66 -19.84
N VAL A 68 24.63 1.87 -19.38
CA VAL A 68 24.74 0.99 -18.22
C VAL A 68 24.09 -0.36 -18.47
N PHE A 69 24.47 -1.37 -17.70
CA PHE A 69 23.78 -2.66 -17.68
C PHE A 69 22.52 -2.55 -16.80
N ASN A 70 21.37 -3.06 -17.28
CA ASN A 70 20.01 -2.85 -16.73
C ASN A 70 19.88 -2.94 -15.19
N LEU A 71 20.16 -1.84 -14.49
CA LEU A 71 19.76 -1.64 -13.10
C LEU A 71 18.40 -0.96 -13.10
N LYS A 72 17.33 -1.78 -13.07
CA LYS A 72 15.96 -1.28 -12.94
C LYS A 72 15.72 -0.89 -11.48
N ALA A 73 15.55 0.41 -11.24
CA ALA A 73 15.19 0.96 -9.94
C ALA A 73 13.77 0.51 -9.54
N ALA A 74 13.42 0.62 -8.25
CA ALA A 74 12.10 0.26 -7.74
C ALA A 74 10.97 1.05 -8.42
N CYS A 75 11.27 2.27 -8.86
CA CYS A 75 10.37 3.13 -9.63
C CYS A 75 10.27 2.78 -11.13
N GLY A 76 10.84 1.66 -11.57
CA GLY A 76 10.77 1.17 -12.95
C GLY A 76 11.79 1.77 -13.93
N HIS A 77 12.51 2.83 -13.55
CA HIS A 77 13.51 3.47 -14.40
C HIS A 77 14.86 2.72 -14.41
N TYR A 78 15.58 2.76 -15.53
CA TYR A 78 16.95 2.25 -15.61
C TYR A 78 17.97 3.32 -15.18
N CYS A 79 18.78 3.04 -14.16
CA CYS A 79 19.72 4.00 -13.58
C CYS A 79 21.12 3.41 -13.38
N CYS A 80 22.17 4.20 -13.58
CA CYS A 80 23.52 3.79 -13.19
C CYS A 80 23.64 3.72 -11.66
N ILE A 81 24.64 3.00 -11.15
CA ILE A 81 24.89 2.88 -9.71
C ILE A 81 25.12 4.23 -9.02
N ASN A 82 25.66 5.22 -9.74
CA ASN A 82 25.86 6.58 -9.24
C ASN A 82 24.56 7.43 -9.24
N CYS A 83 23.55 7.00 -9.98
CA CYS A 83 22.27 7.70 -10.14
C CYS A 83 21.12 7.03 -9.35
N ILE A 84 21.34 5.82 -8.84
CA ILE A 84 20.43 5.14 -7.93
C ILE A 84 20.84 5.50 -6.49
N SER A 85 19.86 5.74 -5.63
CA SER A 85 20.10 5.90 -4.18
C SER A 85 20.29 4.54 -3.50
N GLU A 86 20.76 4.54 -2.26
CA GLU A 86 20.87 3.32 -1.42
C GLU A 86 19.54 2.57 -1.29
N THR A 87 18.42 3.29 -1.32
CA THR A 87 17.05 2.73 -1.30
C THR A 87 16.58 2.19 -2.66
N ARG A 88 17.46 2.11 -3.66
CA ARG A 88 17.16 1.71 -5.04
C ARG A 88 16.11 2.59 -5.75
N ILE A 89 15.93 3.82 -5.29
CA ILE A 89 15.07 4.81 -5.93
C ILE A 89 15.91 5.71 -6.83
N CYS A 90 15.42 6.00 -8.05
CA CYS A 90 16.12 6.90 -8.98
C CYS A 90 16.23 8.32 -8.40
N LYS A 91 17.38 8.99 -8.52
CA LYS A 91 17.54 10.38 -8.00
C LYS A 91 16.49 11.36 -8.55
N SER A 92 16.03 11.20 -9.79
CA SER A 92 14.93 12.04 -10.32
C SER A 92 13.64 11.78 -9.57
N CYS A 93 13.35 10.53 -9.19
CA CYS A 93 12.15 10.09 -8.49
C CYS A 93 12.18 10.51 -7.01
N PHE A 94 13.37 10.48 -6.41
CA PHE A 94 13.61 10.90 -5.02
C PHE A 94 13.45 12.42 -4.80
N ASN A 95 13.63 13.21 -5.86
CA ASN A 95 13.54 14.67 -5.80
C ASN A 95 12.28 15.17 -6.52
N GLN A 96 11.13 14.54 -6.24
CA GLN A 96 9.83 15.01 -6.69
C GLN A 96 8.88 15.08 -5.50
N CYS A 97 7.87 15.92 -5.61
CA CYS A 97 6.73 15.94 -4.72
C CYS A 97 5.98 14.62 -4.92
N GLU A 98 5.81 13.86 -3.85
CA GLU A 98 5.06 12.59 -3.91
C GLU A 98 3.57 12.81 -4.20
N ASN A 99 3.05 14.03 -4.01
CA ASN A 99 1.65 14.38 -4.30
C ASN A 99 1.40 14.85 -5.75
N CYS A 100 2.35 15.53 -6.40
CA CYS A 100 2.13 16.13 -7.73
C CYS A 100 3.31 15.99 -8.71
N SER A 101 4.36 15.27 -8.32
CA SER A 101 5.59 15.06 -9.09
C SER A 101 6.40 16.33 -9.42
N SER A 102 6.01 17.50 -8.92
CA SER A 102 6.80 18.73 -9.06
C SER A 102 8.15 18.61 -8.36
N LYS A 103 9.22 19.15 -8.97
CA LYS A 103 10.58 19.12 -8.40
C LYS A 103 10.90 20.36 -7.55
N ASN A 104 10.00 21.33 -7.51
CA ASN A 104 10.28 22.65 -6.95
C ASN A 104 9.92 22.73 -5.46
N SER A 105 10.79 23.35 -4.66
CA SER A 105 10.54 23.69 -3.25
C SER A 105 10.04 22.51 -2.41
N LEU A 106 10.76 21.40 -2.46
CA LEU A 106 10.43 20.19 -1.71
C LEU A 106 10.75 20.36 -0.22
N LYS A 107 9.83 19.91 0.63
CA LYS A 107 10.00 19.82 2.08
C LYS A 107 9.78 18.37 2.47
N GLU A 108 10.74 17.80 3.19
CA GLU A 108 10.57 16.52 3.86
C GLU A 108 9.79 16.75 5.16
N LEU A 109 8.75 15.95 5.38
CA LEU A 109 7.89 16.05 6.56
C LEU A 109 8.27 14.99 7.59
N ASN A 110 7.81 15.15 8.84
CA ASN A 110 8.05 14.18 9.92
C ASN A 110 7.53 12.77 9.63
N CYS A 111 6.63 12.63 8.66
CA CYS A 111 6.09 11.35 8.18
C CYS A 111 6.87 10.78 6.98
N VAL A 112 8.12 11.21 6.78
CA VAL A 112 9.07 10.83 5.70
C VAL A 112 8.66 11.14 4.27
N HIS A 113 7.43 11.59 4.03
CA HIS A 113 6.98 12.04 2.72
C HIS A 113 7.63 13.37 2.31
N LYS A 114 8.02 13.48 1.05
CA LYS A 114 8.56 14.70 0.43
C LYS A 114 7.50 15.35 -0.46
N VAL A 115 7.11 16.58 -0.13
CA VAL A 115 6.05 17.31 -0.85
C VAL A 115 6.49 18.74 -1.17
N CYS A 116 6.00 19.32 -2.28
CA CYS A 116 6.33 20.69 -2.64
C CYS A 116 5.53 21.71 -1.80
N LYS A 117 6.06 22.93 -1.65
CA LYS A 117 5.37 24.05 -0.97
C LYS A 117 3.94 24.29 -1.46
N VAL A 118 3.69 24.10 -2.77
CA VAL A 118 2.35 24.28 -3.36
C VAL A 118 1.38 23.21 -2.86
N CYS A 119 1.79 21.94 -2.77
CA CYS A 119 0.95 20.88 -2.22
C CYS A 119 0.79 20.95 -0.70
N MET A 120 1.74 21.58 -0.01
CA MET A 120 1.63 21.90 1.41
C MET A 120 0.75 23.12 1.70
N ASN A 121 0.30 23.85 0.67
CA ASN A 121 -0.31 25.16 0.86
C ASN A 121 -1.53 25.08 1.80
N ASN A 122 -1.41 25.73 2.96
CA ASN A 122 -2.40 25.78 4.04
C ASN A 122 -2.76 24.44 4.69
N LEU A 123 -1.91 23.41 4.57
CA LEU A 123 -2.08 22.16 5.30
C LEU A 123 -1.07 22.07 6.45
N ASP A 124 -1.58 21.97 7.68
CA ASP A 124 -0.76 21.66 8.87
C ASP A 124 -0.25 20.21 8.87
N LYS A 125 -0.82 19.37 8.00
CA LYS A 125 -0.57 17.93 7.93
C LYS A 125 -0.19 17.52 6.52
N CYS A 126 0.58 16.43 6.40
CA CYS A 126 1.00 15.88 5.11
C CYS A 126 -0.23 15.50 4.26
N PRO A 127 -0.38 16.02 3.02
CA PRO A 127 -1.52 15.69 2.16
C PRO A 127 -1.64 14.19 1.85
N LEU A 128 -0.53 13.43 1.90
CA LEU A 128 -0.51 11.98 1.67
C LEU A 128 -0.90 11.17 2.91
N CYS A 129 -0.70 11.73 4.11
CA CYS A 129 -1.10 11.07 5.37
C CYS A 129 -2.49 11.46 5.84
N VAL A 130 -3.02 12.57 5.32
CA VAL A 130 -4.35 13.05 5.63
C VAL A 130 -5.34 12.08 4.99
N LYS A 131 -5.97 11.25 5.82
CA LYS A 131 -7.09 10.42 5.39
C LYS A 131 -8.33 11.30 5.23
N ASN A 132 -9.18 10.93 4.28
CA ASN A 132 -10.44 11.62 4.08
C ASN A 132 -11.50 11.09 5.06
N CYS A 133 -12.54 11.89 5.25
CA CYS A 133 -13.71 11.54 6.02
C CYS A 133 -14.38 10.29 5.42
N ASN A 134 -14.67 9.30 6.26
CA ASN A 134 -15.34 8.07 5.85
C ASN A 134 -16.77 8.28 5.32
N LYS A 135 -17.41 9.43 5.57
CA LYS A 135 -18.78 9.73 5.09
C LYS A 135 -18.78 10.47 3.75
N CYS A 136 -18.02 11.56 3.64
CA CYS A 136 -18.08 12.41 2.44
C CYS A 136 -16.91 12.22 1.47
N GLU A 137 -15.82 11.58 1.90
CA GLU A 137 -14.59 11.30 1.12
C GLU A 137 -13.87 12.52 0.50
N GLU A 138 -14.45 13.71 0.58
CA GLU A 138 -13.92 14.95 0.00
C GLU A 138 -13.06 15.75 0.98
N LYS A 139 -13.32 15.61 2.28
CA LYS A 139 -12.74 16.47 3.32
C LYS A 139 -11.82 15.68 4.24
N PRO A 140 -10.72 16.28 4.70
CA PRO A 140 -9.84 15.66 5.68
C PRO A 140 -10.60 15.39 6.99
N TYR A 141 -10.34 14.24 7.63
CA TYR A 141 -10.95 13.97 8.93
C TYR A 141 -10.39 14.88 10.03
N SER A 142 -11.25 15.26 10.96
CA SER A 142 -10.89 16.03 12.16
C SER A 142 -10.84 15.16 13.42
N GLU A 143 -11.70 14.14 13.51
CA GLU A 143 -11.79 13.26 14.66
C GLU A 143 -11.82 11.80 14.25
N ARG A 144 -11.33 10.93 15.14
CA ARG A 144 -11.33 9.47 15.00
C ARG A 144 -12.06 8.85 16.19
N PHE A 145 -13.03 8.01 15.91
CA PHE A 145 -13.79 7.27 16.92
C PHE A 145 -13.04 6.00 17.36
N SER A 146 -13.40 5.47 18.53
CA SER A 146 -12.88 4.19 19.05
C SER A 146 -13.18 3.01 18.10
N CYS A 147 -14.30 3.06 17.37
CA CYS A 147 -14.60 2.07 16.32
C CYS A 147 -13.76 2.24 15.04
N GLY A 148 -12.77 3.14 15.03
CA GLY A 148 -11.77 3.28 13.96
C GLY A 148 -12.14 4.27 12.86
N HIS A 149 -13.41 4.60 12.70
CA HIS A 149 -13.92 5.56 11.71
C HIS A 149 -13.48 7.01 11.98
N GLN A 150 -13.35 7.77 10.91
CA GLN A 150 -12.76 9.10 10.85
C GLN A 150 -13.71 10.05 10.12
N PHE A 151 -14.05 11.19 10.72
CA PHE A 151 -15.02 12.14 10.13
C PHE A 151 -14.49 13.57 10.11
N CYS A 152 -14.91 14.35 9.11
CA CYS A 152 -14.66 15.79 9.07
C CYS A 152 -15.64 16.53 9.99
N ARG A 153 -15.27 17.76 10.41
CA ARG A 153 -16.09 18.59 11.31
C ARG A 153 -17.51 18.79 10.79
N GLN A 154 -17.68 18.95 9.48
CA GLN A 154 -19.01 19.18 8.90
C GLN A 154 -19.90 17.95 9.03
N CYS A 155 -19.38 16.76 8.74
CA CYS A 155 -20.13 15.52 8.92
C CYS A 155 -20.50 15.30 10.39
N LEU A 156 -19.66 15.73 11.34
CA LEU A 156 -19.90 15.58 12.78
C LEU A 156 -20.88 16.57 13.41
N ARG A 157 -21.25 17.66 12.71
CA ARG A 157 -22.16 18.67 13.28
C ARG A 157 -23.54 18.13 13.64
N GLU A 158 -23.92 16.99 13.09
CA GLU A 158 -25.27 16.42 13.27
C GLU A 158 -25.38 15.51 14.50
N LYS A 159 -24.31 14.78 14.87
CA LYS A 159 -24.30 13.83 16.01
C LYS A 159 -22.87 13.59 16.52
N ASN A 160 -22.70 13.51 17.85
CA ASN A 160 -21.44 13.10 18.52
C ASN A 160 -21.21 11.58 18.51
N THR A 161 -21.91 10.84 17.65
CA THR A 161 -21.78 9.39 17.49
C THR A 161 -21.20 9.06 16.12
N CYS A 162 -20.54 7.91 16.01
CA CYS A 162 -20.00 7.47 14.74
C CYS A 162 -21.14 7.23 13.72
N LEU A 163 -21.15 7.96 12.62
CA LEU A 163 -22.20 7.89 11.59
C LEU A 163 -22.17 6.60 10.75
N MET A 164 -21.10 5.81 10.87
CA MET A 164 -20.86 4.57 10.13
C MET A 164 -20.97 3.33 11.03
N CYS A 165 -20.99 3.51 12.36
CA CYS A 165 -21.21 2.42 13.30
C CYS A 165 -22.73 2.41 13.55
N PRO A 166 -23.47 1.39 13.08
CA PRO A 166 -24.91 1.36 13.32
C PRO A 166 -25.12 1.27 14.83
N GLU A 167 -26.08 2.03 15.36
CA GLU A 167 -26.43 1.92 16.77
C GLU A 167 -26.79 0.46 17.07
N MET A 168 -26.21 -0.08 18.14
CA MET A 168 -26.37 -1.49 18.47
C MET A 168 -27.74 -1.68 19.11
N CYS A 169 -28.46 -2.73 18.69
CA CYS A 169 -29.66 -3.17 19.39
C CYS A 169 -29.31 -3.46 20.85
N GLU A 170 -29.95 -2.78 21.80
CA GLU A 170 -29.68 -2.94 23.23
C GLU A 170 -30.04 -4.35 23.75
N SER A 171 -30.85 -5.11 22.99
CA SER A 171 -31.23 -6.48 23.34
C SER A 171 -30.30 -7.54 22.77
N CYS A 172 -29.97 -7.49 21.47
CA CYS A 172 -29.19 -8.53 20.80
C CYS A 172 -27.78 -8.11 20.36
N HIS A 173 -27.42 -6.83 20.58
CA HIS A 173 -26.11 -6.28 20.27
C HIS A 173 -25.71 -6.39 18.79
N LYS A 174 -26.67 -6.59 17.88
CA LYS A 174 -26.45 -6.54 16.43
C LYS A 174 -26.64 -5.10 15.95
N SER A 175 -25.81 -4.67 14.98
CA SER A 175 -25.86 -3.30 14.44
C SER A 175 -26.91 -3.22 13.33
N ILE A 176 -28.04 -2.56 13.57
CA ILE A 176 -29.20 -2.54 12.65
C ILE A 176 -29.97 -1.22 12.82
N LEU A 177 -30.78 -0.84 11.82
CA LEU A 177 -31.84 0.18 11.95
C LEU A 177 -32.77 -0.18 13.13
N TRP A 178 -33.16 0.82 13.92
CA TRP A 178 -34.03 0.68 15.10
C TRP A 178 -35.21 1.64 15.03
N GLU A 179 -36.27 1.28 15.75
CA GLU A 179 -37.37 2.18 16.14
C GLU A 179 -37.31 2.41 17.66
N GLU A 180 -37.59 3.63 18.11
CA GLU A 180 -37.69 3.92 19.55
C GLU A 180 -39.01 3.36 20.08
N LEU A 181 -38.95 2.48 21.07
CA LEU A 181 -40.16 2.02 21.77
C LEU A 181 -40.68 3.10 22.71
N SER A 182 -41.94 2.99 23.14
CA SER A 182 -42.54 3.89 24.14
C SER A 182 -41.81 3.90 25.50
N CYS A 183 -40.99 2.89 25.76
CA CYS A 183 -40.10 2.79 26.92
C CYS A 183 -38.68 3.36 26.70
N SER A 184 -38.42 4.07 25.59
CA SER A 184 -37.14 4.67 25.21
C SER A 184 -35.96 3.73 24.94
N HIS A 185 -36.15 2.41 25.06
CA HIS A 185 -35.17 1.41 24.62
C HIS A 185 -35.11 1.30 23.09
N LYS A 186 -33.89 1.11 22.56
CA LYS A 186 -33.62 0.95 21.12
C LYS A 186 -33.35 -0.50 20.78
N VAL A 187 -34.27 -1.12 20.04
CA VAL A 187 -34.17 -2.52 19.62
C VAL A 187 -34.29 -2.66 18.10
N CYS A 188 -33.64 -3.66 17.52
CA CYS A 188 -33.76 -3.94 16.08
C CYS A 188 -35.13 -4.54 15.74
N ASP A 189 -35.51 -4.45 14.47
CA ASP A 189 -36.78 -4.99 13.96
C ASP A 189 -36.98 -6.48 14.26
N ASP A 190 -35.92 -7.29 14.20
CA ASP A 190 -36.02 -8.72 14.52
C ASP A 190 -36.34 -8.94 16.00
N CYS A 191 -35.69 -8.20 16.91
CA CYS A 191 -35.98 -8.27 18.34
C CYS A 191 -37.41 -7.82 18.63
N ARG A 192 -37.90 -6.79 17.94
CA ARG A 192 -39.28 -6.30 18.06
C ARG A 192 -40.30 -7.28 17.50
N LYS A 193 -40.09 -7.84 16.30
CA LYS A 193 -41.01 -8.80 15.69
C LYS A 193 -41.16 -10.07 16.51
N ASN A 194 -40.07 -10.52 17.13
CA ASN A 194 -40.06 -11.73 17.95
C ASN A 194 -40.55 -11.51 19.39
N ASN A 195 -40.68 -10.25 19.84
CA ASN A 195 -41.12 -9.92 21.20
C ASN A 195 -42.21 -8.85 21.17
N PRO A 196 -43.49 -9.19 21.44
CA PRO A 196 -44.56 -8.20 21.45
C PRO A 196 -44.42 -7.14 22.56
N ARG A 197 -43.47 -7.33 23.49
CA ARG A 197 -43.07 -6.36 24.52
C ARG A 197 -41.57 -6.10 24.43
N CYS A 198 -41.12 -4.96 24.93
CA CYS A 198 -39.69 -4.63 24.96
C CYS A 198 -38.89 -5.76 25.63
N PRO A 199 -37.94 -6.43 24.92
CA PRO A 199 -37.20 -7.56 25.47
C PRO A 199 -36.24 -7.17 26.61
N ILE A 200 -36.00 -5.87 26.82
CA ILE A 200 -35.18 -5.34 27.91
C ILE A 200 -36.04 -5.12 29.17
N CYS A 201 -37.22 -4.52 29.02
CA CYS A 201 -38.18 -4.39 30.13
C CYS A 201 -38.79 -5.73 30.55
N HIS A 202 -38.90 -6.66 29.59
CA HIS A 202 -39.52 -7.97 29.77
C HIS A 202 -38.62 -9.06 29.18
N PRO A 203 -37.49 -9.37 29.85
CA PRO A 203 -36.59 -10.41 29.38
C PRO A 203 -37.33 -11.75 29.36
N ILE A 204 -37.47 -12.34 28.19
CA ILE A 204 -37.95 -13.72 28.07
C ILE A 204 -36.89 -14.61 28.70
N LYS A 205 -37.25 -15.30 29.78
CA LYS A 205 -36.39 -16.34 30.37
C LYS A 205 -36.24 -17.45 29.34
N VAL A 206 -35.11 -17.48 28.65
CA VAL A 206 -34.71 -18.64 27.86
C VAL A 206 -34.33 -19.73 28.87
N ILE A 207 -35.26 -20.65 29.11
CA ILE A 207 -34.94 -21.90 29.79
C ILE A 207 -34.24 -22.75 28.73
N GLU A 208 -32.96 -23.04 28.94
CA GLU A 208 -32.12 -23.78 28.00
C GLU A 208 -32.84 -25.05 27.50
N GLY A 209 -33.10 -25.14 26.20
CA GLY A 209 -33.48 -26.38 25.52
C GLY A 209 -34.92 -26.51 25.02
N ILE A 210 -35.83 -25.54 25.23
CA ILE A 210 -37.19 -25.63 24.65
C ILE A 210 -37.63 -24.29 24.05
N HIS A 211 -37.81 -24.27 22.73
CA HIS A 211 -38.59 -23.23 22.05
C HIS A 211 -40.06 -23.38 22.46
N ILE A 212 -40.46 -22.74 23.56
CA ILE A 212 -41.88 -22.62 23.90
C ILE A 212 -42.44 -21.46 23.07
N ASN A 213 -43.20 -21.79 22.02
CA ASN A 213 -44.14 -20.84 21.43
C ASN A 213 -45.14 -20.43 22.53
N CYS A 214 -45.04 -19.19 23.01
CA CYS A 214 -45.94 -18.64 24.01
C CYS A 214 -47.31 -18.37 23.34
N THR A 215 -48.21 -19.36 23.35
CA THR A 215 -49.56 -19.24 22.77
C THR A 215 -50.65 -18.83 23.76
N LYS A 216 -50.35 -18.36 24.98
CA LYS A 216 -51.39 -17.83 25.88
C LYS A 216 -50.93 -16.65 26.72
N CYS A 217 -51.21 -15.44 26.21
CA CYS A 217 -51.64 -14.32 27.04
C CYS A 217 -53.07 -13.96 26.60
N ILE A 218 -54.03 -14.79 27.01
CA ILE A 218 -55.40 -14.33 27.22
C ILE A 218 -55.39 -13.74 28.64
N ILE A 219 -55.61 -12.44 28.76
CA ILE A 219 -56.03 -11.79 29.99
C ILE A 219 -57.40 -11.19 29.67
N ASN A 220 -58.38 -11.53 30.52
CA ASN A 220 -59.78 -11.10 30.58
C ASN A 220 -60.26 -10.05 29.58
#